data_AF-W4RMV9-F1
#
_entry.id   AF-W4RMV9-F1
#
_cell.length_a   1.000
_cell.length_b   1.000
_cell.length_c   1.000
_cell.angle_alpha   90.00
_cell.angle_beta   90.00
_cell.angle_gamma   90.00
#
_symmetry.space_group_name_H-M   'P 1'
#
loop_
_entity.id
_entity.type
_entity.pdbx_description
1 polymer ?
#
loop_
_entity_poly.entity_id
_entity_poly.type
_entity_poly.pdbx_seq_one_letter_code
_entity_poly.pdbx_strand_id
1 'polypeptide(L)'
;MNRKNTEHTQMLEKILKNEERYAEWLLLWMDDKRNLTSDFVKSQTELALNYLPLENWIQVLSYVKTNPYKWVPEARTFIEGLMKDGQYEKAAVNLFPFIEDLPEEFHLLLSEIWKQVDAEFVSSHLEEFLLFHQQVAQEHDPRQSEQRILQLTAKLMEGHDLKAVCEKLKPIQKSFPHSITIRKINEMAALLENPDRMMELGQFYADFNQYDQAIECFFWEMELNPADPAPVRQLCKMYQHKGMVNEASAYQQIYTQLRSEQETG
;
A
#
# COMPACT_ATOMS: atom_id res chain seq x y z
N MET A 1 -11.39 -15.59 -42.20
CA MET A 1 -10.18 -16.34 -41.77
C MET A 1 -8.87 -15.87 -42.42
N ASN A 2 -8.80 -14.74 -43.14
CA ASN A 2 -7.56 -14.21 -43.77
C ASN A 2 -6.85 -13.06 -43.02
N ARG A 3 -7.38 -12.58 -41.89
CA ARG A 3 -6.82 -11.42 -41.13
C ARG A 3 -5.43 -11.66 -40.53
N LYS A 4 -4.91 -12.89 -40.54
CA LYS A 4 -3.58 -13.22 -40.03
C LYS A 4 -2.47 -13.19 -41.09
N ASN A 5 -2.81 -13.00 -42.37
CA ASN A 5 -1.85 -12.86 -43.44
C ASN A 5 -1.31 -11.42 -43.49
N THR A 6 -0.01 -11.25 -43.26
CA THR A 6 0.69 -9.96 -43.12
C THR A 6 0.45 -9.01 -44.29
N GLU A 7 0.39 -9.51 -45.52
CA GLU A 7 0.13 -8.68 -46.72
C GLU A 7 -1.30 -8.13 -46.74
N HIS A 8 -2.28 -8.92 -46.31
CA HIS A 8 -3.68 -8.51 -46.26
C HIS A 8 -3.92 -7.49 -45.14
N THR A 9 -3.22 -7.64 -44.00
CA THR A 9 -3.27 -6.68 -42.90
C THR A 9 -2.70 -5.32 -43.33
N GLN A 10 -1.53 -5.31 -43.97
CA GLN A 10 -0.92 -4.06 -44.49
C GLN A 10 -1.79 -3.38 -45.55
N MET A 11 -2.44 -4.15 -46.42
CA MET A 11 -3.35 -3.60 -47.42
C MET A 11 -4.62 -3.02 -46.77
N LEU A 12 -5.17 -3.71 -45.77
CA LEU A 12 -6.32 -3.23 -45.01
C LEU A 12 -5.99 -1.96 -44.23
N GLU A 13 -4.84 -1.89 -43.56
CA GLU A 13 -4.37 -0.66 -42.90
C GLU A 13 -4.31 0.52 -43.85
N LYS A 14 -3.77 0.33 -45.06
CA LYS A 14 -3.66 1.38 -46.07
C LYS A 14 -5.04 1.88 -46.52
N ILE A 15 -5.99 0.97 -46.70
CA ILE A 15 -7.38 1.31 -47.05
C ILE A 15 -8.02 2.11 -45.92
N LEU A 16 -7.94 1.63 -44.68
CA LEU A 16 -8.54 2.29 -43.53
C LEU A 16 -7.97 3.69 -43.28
N LYS A 17 -6.66 3.88 -43.47
CA LYS A 17 -6.01 5.20 -43.41
C LYS A 17 -6.50 6.15 -44.50
N ASN A 18 -6.64 5.65 -45.73
CA ASN A 18 -7.12 6.46 -46.87
C ASN A 18 -8.60 6.83 -46.75
N GLU A 19 -9.40 5.99 -46.10
CA GLU A 19 -10.83 6.21 -45.85
C GLU A 19 -11.12 6.97 -44.54
N GLU A 20 -10.09 7.42 -43.81
CA GLU A 20 -10.22 8.07 -42.49
C GLU A 20 -10.96 7.22 -41.44
N ARG A 21 -10.87 5.88 -41.59
CA ARG A 21 -11.54 4.88 -40.75
C ARG A 21 -10.66 4.46 -39.57
N TYR A 22 -10.33 5.45 -38.75
CA TYR A 22 -9.33 5.32 -37.69
C TYR A 22 -9.77 4.43 -36.53
N ALA A 23 -11.08 4.36 -36.24
CA ALA A 23 -11.62 3.46 -35.23
C ALA A 23 -11.43 1.98 -35.65
N GLU A 24 -11.72 1.64 -36.91
CA GLU A 24 -11.47 0.29 -37.41
C GLU A 24 -9.96 -0.01 -37.52
N TRP A 25 -9.14 1.00 -37.77
CA TRP A 25 -7.68 0.83 -37.76
C TRP A 25 -7.16 0.51 -36.34
N LEU A 26 -7.66 1.20 -35.31
CA LEU A 26 -7.33 0.87 -33.91
C LEU A 26 -7.81 -0.53 -33.52
N LEU A 27 -8.98 -0.97 -34.00
CA LEU A 27 -9.47 -2.34 -33.76
C LEU A 27 -8.60 -3.39 -34.46
N LEU A 28 -8.14 -3.10 -35.69
CA LEU A 28 -7.20 -3.96 -36.40
C LEU A 28 -5.87 -4.07 -35.65
N TRP A 29 -5.40 -2.95 -35.11
CA TRP A 29 -4.21 -2.89 -34.28
C TRP A 29 -4.34 -3.76 -33.01
N MET A 30 -5.45 -3.63 -32.28
CA MET A 30 -5.72 -4.42 -31.07
C MET A 30 -5.75 -5.93 -31.33
N ASP A 31 -6.11 -6.35 -32.55
CA ASP A 31 -6.15 -7.77 -32.96
C ASP A 31 -4.74 -8.30 -33.33
N ASP A 32 -3.82 -7.43 -33.76
CA ASP A 32 -2.47 -7.82 -34.18
C ASP A 32 -1.44 -7.71 -33.05
N LYS A 33 -1.44 -8.69 -32.16
CA LYS A 33 -0.50 -8.81 -31.02
C LYS A 33 0.97 -9.07 -31.41
N ARG A 34 1.30 -9.10 -32.70
CA ARG A 34 2.58 -9.66 -33.18
C ARG A 34 3.77 -8.71 -33.18
N ASN A 35 3.57 -7.39 -33.01
CA ASN A 35 4.67 -6.42 -32.90
C ASN A 35 4.22 -5.13 -32.17
N LEU A 36 4.11 -5.17 -30.85
CA LEU A 36 3.93 -3.97 -30.02
C LEU A 36 5.30 -3.33 -29.75
N THR A 37 5.82 -2.55 -30.69
CA THR A 37 7.04 -1.75 -30.49
C THR A 37 6.70 -0.37 -29.92
N SER A 38 7.67 0.23 -29.21
CA SER A 38 7.68 1.63 -28.74
C SER A 38 7.00 2.59 -29.72
N ASP A 39 7.49 2.60 -30.95
CA ASP A 39 7.14 3.62 -31.94
C ASP A 39 5.74 3.40 -32.49
N PHE A 40 5.31 2.14 -32.53
CA PHE A 40 3.97 1.79 -32.96
C PHE A 40 2.94 2.18 -31.91
N VAL A 41 3.18 1.91 -30.62
CA VAL A 41 2.30 2.34 -29.52
C VAL A 41 2.17 3.85 -29.46
N LYS A 42 3.27 4.60 -29.64
CA LYS A 42 3.25 6.07 -29.74
C LYS A 42 2.37 6.55 -30.90
N SER A 43 2.58 6.01 -32.10
CA SER A 43 1.80 6.39 -33.28
C SER A 43 0.29 6.12 -33.13
N GLN A 44 -0.08 5.02 -32.46
CA GLN A 44 -1.48 4.69 -32.21
C GLN A 44 -2.07 5.56 -31.09
N THR A 45 -1.25 5.96 -30.11
CA THR A 45 -1.67 6.87 -29.05
C THR A 45 -2.01 8.24 -29.60
N GLU A 46 -1.14 8.84 -30.43
CA GLU A 46 -1.40 10.13 -31.09
C GLU A 46 -2.70 10.09 -31.89
N LEU A 47 -2.94 9.00 -32.61
CA LEU A 47 -4.18 8.81 -33.36
C LEU A 47 -5.40 8.66 -32.43
N ALA A 48 -5.31 7.79 -31.43
CA ALA A 48 -6.41 7.47 -30.54
C ALA A 48 -6.90 8.70 -29.77
N LEU A 49 -5.97 9.56 -29.32
CA LEU A 49 -6.29 10.76 -28.57
C LEU A 49 -7.04 11.83 -29.38
N ASN A 50 -7.09 11.72 -30.72
CA ASN A 50 -7.97 12.56 -31.54
C ASN A 50 -9.46 12.19 -31.43
N TYR A 51 -9.77 10.97 -30.97
CA TYR A 51 -11.12 10.40 -30.97
C TYR A 51 -11.59 9.93 -29.59
N LEU A 52 -10.65 9.64 -28.68
CA LEU A 52 -10.91 9.07 -27.38
C LEU A 52 -10.23 9.92 -26.30
N PRO A 53 -10.89 10.11 -25.14
CA PRO A 53 -10.23 10.71 -24.00
C PRO A 53 -9.10 9.81 -23.49
N LEU A 54 -8.07 10.42 -22.88
CA LEU A 54 -6.88 9.74 -22.39
C LEU A 54 -7.21 8.57 -21.45
N GLU A 55 -8.18 8.74 -20.55
CA GLU A 55 -8.62 7.68 -19.63
C GLU A 55 -9.08 6.42 -20.38
N ASN A 56 -9.92 6.58 -21.41
CA ASN A 56 -10.40 5.45 -22.20
C ASN A 56 -9.25 4.79 -22.97
N TRP A 57 -8.29 5.58 -23.43
CA TRP A 57 -7.11 5.03 -24.11
C TRP A 57 -6.22 4.23 -23.16
N ILE A 58 -5.97 4.73 -21.94
CA ILE A 58 -5.25 4.00 -20.89
C ILE A 58 -5.94 2.65 -20.59
N GLN A 59 -7.26 2.63 -20.51
CA GLN A 59 -8.03 1.40 -20.33
C GLN A 59 -7.88 0.43 -21.51
N VAL A 60 -7.90 0.94 -22.75
CA VAL A 60 -7.69 0.13 -23.96
C VAL A 60 -6.29 -0.49 -23.96
N LEU A 61 -5.26 0.31 -23.69
CA LEU A 61 -3.88 -0.17 -23.55
C LEU A 61 -3.77 -1.22 -22.46
N SER A 62 -4.48 -1.01 -21.35
CA SER A 62 -4.50 -1.97 -20.24
C SER A 62 -5.14 -3.30 -20.63
N TYR A 63 -6.26 -3.27 -21.34
CA TYR A 63 -6.94 -4.45 -21.86
C TYR A 63 -6.06 -5.28 -22.80
N VAL A 64 -5.25 -4.62 -23.65
CA VAL A 64 -4.30 -5.31 -24.54
C VAL A 64 -2.97 -5.65 -23.88
N LYS A 65 -2.84 -5.46 -22.55
CA LYS A 65 -1.64 -5.70 -21.75
C LYS A 65 -0.41 -4.91 -22.21
N THR A 66 -0.63 -3.72 -22.75
CA THR A 66 0.45 -2.78 -23.11
C THR A 66 0.55 -1.73 -22.01
N ASN A 67 1.73 -1.59 -21.41
CA ASN A 67 1.96 -0.66 -20.31
C ASN A 67 1.82 0.80 -20.78
N PRO A 68 0.76 1.52 -20.39
CA PRO A 68 0.53 2.88 -20.84
C PRO A 68 1.58 3.85 -20.25
N TYR A 69 2.08 3.57 -19.06
CA TYR A 69 2.98 4.45 -18.31
C TYR A 69 4.40 4.51 -18.89
N LYS A 70 4.77 3.56 -19.75
CA LYS A 70 6.04 3.60 -20.49
C LYS A 70 5.97 4.42 -21.77
N TRP A 71 4.81 4.43 -22.42
CA TRP A 71 4.71 4.83 -23.83
C TRP A 71 3.84 6.06 -24.06
N VAL A 72 2.97 6.40 -23.11
CA VAL A 72 2.06 7.55 -23.17
C VAL A 72 2.57 8.63 -22.20
N PRO A 73 3.19 9.71 -22.70
CA PRO A 73 3.75 10.78 -21.85
C PRO A 73 2.72 11.39 -20.90
N GLU A 74 1.46 11.50 -21.33
CA GLU A 74 0.37 12.09 -20.57
C GLU A 74 -0.20 11.13 -19.50
N ALA A 75 0.17 9.85 -19.51
CA ALA A 75 -0.35 8.89 -18.52
C ALA A 75 0.06 9.26 -17.09
N ARG A 76 1.23 9.88 -16.91
CA ARG A 76 1.65 10.40 -15.61
C ARG A 76 0.74 11.54 -15.12
N THR A 77 0.47 12.53 -15.98
CA THR A 77 -0.36 13.68 -15.61
C THR A 77 -1.80 13.26 -15.33
N PHE A 78 -2.28 12.19 -15.97
CA PHE A 78 -3.55 11.55 -15.64
C PHE A 78 -3.58 11.03 -14.19
N ILE A 79 -2.57 10.26 -13.78
CA ILE A 79 -2.46 9.75 -12.39
C ILE A 79 -2.34 10.90 -11.39
N GLU A 80 -1.50 11.90 -11.67
CA GLU A 80 -1.38 13.09 -10.83
C GLU A 80 -2.69 13.88 -10.72
N GLY A 81 -3.48 13.92 -11.80
CA GLY A 81 -4.84 14.48 -11.80
C GLY A 81 -5.77 13.74 -10.85
N LEU A 82 -5.82 12.41 -10.93
CA LEU A 82 -6.61 11.59 -10.01
C LEU A 82 -6.22 11.84 -8.54
N MET A 83 -4.92 11.93 -8.25
CA MET A 83 -4.43 12.21 -6.91
C MET A 83 -4.82 13.62 -6.42
N LYS A 84 -4.78 14.64 -7.28
CA LYS A 84 -5.23 16.01 -6.95
C LYS A 84 -6.72 16.06 -6.62
N ASP A 85 -7.51 15.23 -7.28
CA ASP A 85 -8.95 15.10 -7.04
C ASP A 85 -9.28 14.20 -5.82
N GLY A 86 -8.26 13.71 -5.10
CA GLY A 86 -8.42 12.82 -3.95
C GLY A 86 -8.76 11.36 -4.31
N GLN A 87 -8.72 10.99 -5.59
CA GLN A 87 -9.07 9.66 -6.09
C GLN A 87 -7.87 8.70 -6.03
N TYR A 88 -7.27 8.54 -4.84
CA TYR A 88 -6.06 7.74 -4.64
C TYR A 88 -6.25 6.25 -4.98
N GLU A 89 -7.39 5.67 -4.61
CA GLU A 89 -7.72 4.27 -4.92
C GLU A 89 -7.81 4.04 -6.43
N LYS A 90 -8.48 4.94 -7.16
CA LYS A 90 -8.60 4.86 -8.62
C LYS A 90 -7.22 4.99 -9.27
N ALA A 91 -6.37 5.87 -8.77
CA ALA A 91 -4.98 5.98 -9.22
C ALA A 91 -4.22 4.66 -9.00
N ALA A 92 -4.36 4.04 -7.83
CA ALA A 92 -3.73 2.75 -7.52
C ALA A 92 -4.18 1.63 -8.46
N VAL A 93 -5.50 1.45 -8.64
CA VAL A 93 -6.09 0.42 -9.52
C VAL A 93 -5.63 0.58 -10.98
N ASN A 94 -5.36 1.81 -11.42
CA ASN A 94 -4.83 2.05 -12.76
C ASN A 94 -3.35 1.62 -12.90
N LEU A 95 -2.57 1.67 -11.82
CA LEU A 95 -1.14 1.35 -11.80
C LEU A 95 -0.88 -0.14 -11.56
N PHE A 96 -1.68 -0.79 -10.71
CA PHE A 96 -1.52 -2.18 -10.29
C PHE A 96 -1.32 -3.21 -11.41
N PRO A 97 -2.04 -3.18 -12.54
CA PRO A 97 -1.84 -4.15 -13.62
C PRO A 97 -0.44 -4.09 -14.25
N PHE A 98 0.28 -2.99 -14.02
CA PHE A 98 1.62 -2.74 -14.57
C PHE A 98 2.66 -2.59 -13.47
N ILE A 99 2.34 -3.00 -12.24
CA ILE A 99 3.21 -2.81 -11.08
C ILE A 99 4.62 -3.33 -11.36
N GLU A 100 4.72 -4.46 -12.06
CA GLU A 100 5.98 -5.15 -12.34
C GLU A 100 6.85 -4.47 -13.39
N ASP A 101 6.26 -3.60 -14.19
CA ASP A 101 6.90 -2.98 -15.34
C ASP A 101 6.83 -1.45 -15.26
N LEU A 102 6.57 -0.92 -14.08
CA LEU A 102 6.29 0.50 -13.88
C LEU A 102 7.58 1.33 -13.90
N PRO A 103 7.65 2.45 -14.63
CA PRO A 103 8.82 3.32 -14.60
C PRO A 103 9.09 3.90 -13.20
N GLU A 104 10.37 4.11 -12.88
CA GLU A 104 10.80 4.54 -11.54
C GLU A 104 10.18 5.88 -11.09
N GLU A 105 9.86 6.75 -12.05
CA GLU A 105 9.21 8.03 -11.80
C GLU A 105 7.82 7.92 -11.14
N PHE A 106 7.14 6.77 -11.26
CA PHE A 106 5.87 6.51 -10.60
C PHE A 106 6.03 6.02 -9.16
N HIS A 107 7.24 5.68 -8.70
CA HIS A 107 7.46 5.18 -7.35
C HIS A 107 7.07 6.20 -6.27
N LEU A 108 7.33 7.49 -6.52
CA LEU A 108 6.93 8.57 -5.61
C LEU A 108 5.41 8.71 -5.54
N LEU A 109 4.72 8.56 -6.68
CA LEU A 109 3.25 8.64 -6.73
C LEU A 109 2.62 7.49 -5.95
N LEU A 110 3.13 6.26 -6.12
CA LEU A 110 2.63 5.09 -5.37
C LEU A 110 2.91 5.18 -3.87
N SER A 111 4.07 5.70 -3.47
CA SER A 111 4.39 5.97 -2.06
C SER A 111 3.42 6.97 -1.43
N GLU A 112 3.00 7.98 -2.20
CA GLU A 112 2.00 8.93 -1.72
C GLU A 112 0.60 8.31 -1.67
N ILE A 113 0.18 7.57 -2.71
CA ILE A 113 -1.08 6.83 -2.72
C ILE A 113 -1.20 5.94 -1.49
N TRP A 114 -0.15 5.19 -1.15
CA TRP A 114 -0.09 4.30 0.02
C TRP A 114 -0.44 4.99 1.34
N LYS A 115 0.01 6.23 1.54
CA LYS A 115 -0.26 6.98 2.77
C LYS A 115 -1.72 7.41 2.88
N GLN A 116 -2.38 7.60 1.74
CA GLN A 116 -3.70 8.21 1.64
C GLN A 116 -4.83 7.19 1.56
N VAL A 117 -4.57 5.99 1.02
CA VAL A 117 -5.57 4.90 0.98
C VAL A 117 -5.85 4.35 2.37
N ASP A 118 -7.06 3.83 2.57
CA ASP A 118 -7.47 3.23 3.83
C ASP A 118 -7.02 1.77 3.98
N ALA A 119 -7.23 1.21 5.18
CA ALA A 119 -6.84 -0.15 5.50
C ALA A 119 -7.63 -1.21 4.72
N GLU A 120 -8.88 -0.93 4.31
CA GLU A 120 -9.72 -1.87 3.58
C GLU A 120 -9.25 -2.01 2.13
N PHE A 121 -8.92 -0.88 1.49
CA PHE A 121 -8.35 -0.86 0.16
C PHE A 121 -6.99 -1.55 0.12
N VAL A 122 -6.11 -1.26 1.09
CA VAL A 122 -4.80 -1.91 1.22
C VAL A 122 -4.95 -3.41 1.40
N SER A 123 -5.92 -3.84 2.21
CA SER A 123 -6.17 -5.26 2.39
C SER A 123 -6.65 -5.94 1.10
N SER A 124 -7.45 -5.26 0.28
CA SER A 124 -8.02 -5.83 -0.94
C SER A 124 -6.99 -5.99 -2.06
N HIS A 125 -5.88 -5.23 -1.99
CA HIS A 125 -4.81 -5.21 -3.00
C HIS A 125 -3.43 -5.51 -2.40
N LEU A 126 -3.41 -6.35 -1.37
CA LEU A 126 -2.23 -6.63 -0.57
C LEU A 126 -1.10 -7.26 -1.41
N GLU A 127 -1.44 -8.09 -2.40
CA GLU A 127 -0.46 -8.71 -3.30
C GLU A 127 0.24 -7.68 -4.19
N GLU A 128 -0.51 -6.74 -4.77
CA GLU A 128 0.00 -5.70 -5.65
C GLU A 128 0.90 -4.72 -4.91
N PHE A 129 0.52 -4.35 -3.68
CA PHE A 129 1.38 -3.53 -2.83
C PHE A 129 2.67 -4.25 -2.44
N LEU A 130 2.63 -5.55 -2.14
CA LEU A 130 3.84 -6.32 -1.87
C LEU A 130 4.75 -6.42 -3.10
N LEU A 131 4.18 -6.69 -4.27
CA LEU A 131 4.91 -6.76 -5.54
C LEU A 131 5.60 -5.44 -5.86
N PHE A 132 4.88 -4.33 -5.75
CA PHE A 132 5.44 -2.98 -5.93
C PHE A 132 6.66 -2.77 -5.06
N HIS A 133 6.49 -3.04 -3.78
CA HIS A 133 7.53 -2.83 -2.81
C HIS A 133 8.74 -3.72 -3.13
N GLN A 134 8.55 -5.01 -3.44
CA GLN A 134 9.64 -5.90 -3.85
C GLN A 134 10.48 -5.32 -5.00
N GLN A 135 9.89 -4.57 -5.93
CA GLN A 135 10.61 -3.96 -7.04
C GLN A 135 11.36 -2.68 -6.70
N VAL A 136 10.76 -1.80 -5.88
CA VAL A 136 11.43 -0.55 -5.45
C VAL A 136 12.63 -0.84 -4.55
N ALA A 137 12.65 -1.99 -3.87
CA ALA A 137 13.88 -2.50 -3.26
C ALA A 137 14.76 -3.08 -4.36
N GLN A 138 15.47 -2.21 -5.07
CA GLN A 138 16.65 -2.66 -5.82
C GLN A 138 17.57 -3.39 -4.81
N GLU A 139 17.70 -4.69 -5.03
CA GLU A 139 18.53 -5.63 -4.29
C GLU A 139 18.03 -5.98 -2.88
N HIS A 140 17.77 -7.27 -2.67
CA HIS A 140 17.49 -8.01 -1.43
C HIS A 140 18.10 -7.45 -0.11
N ASP A 141 17.68 -6.28 0.37
CA ASP A 141 17.97 -5.82 1.72
C ASP A 141 16.85 -6.28 2.65
N PRO A 142 17.10 -7.27 3.54
CA PRO A 142 16.11 -7.75 4.49
C PRO A 142 15.56 -6.65 5.40
N ARG A 143 16.28 -5.54 5.57
CA ARG A 143 15.83 -4.40 6.39
C ARG A 143 14.71 -3.63 5.71
N GLN A 144 14.78 -3.45 4.39
CA GLN A 144 13.75 -2.73 3.65
C GLN A 144 12.46 -3.53 3.56
N SER A 145 12.55 -4.84 3.30
CA SER A 145 11.37 -5.71 3.33
C SER A 145 10.73 -5.72 4.71
N GLU A 146 11.53 -5.81 5.77
CA GLU A 146 11.05 -5.76 7.15
C GLU A 146 10.35 -4.44 7.48
N GLN A 147 10.95 -3.30 7.14
CA GLN A 147 10.35 -1.98 7.37
C GLN A 147 9.00 -1.82 6.64
N ARG A 148 8.83 -2.47 5.49
CA ARG A 148 7.58 -2.40 4.73
C ARG A 148 6.51 -3.32 5.28
N ILE A 149 6.89 -4.53 5.69
CA ILE A 149 5.99 -5.42 6.43
C ILE A 149 5.51 -4.70 7.70
N LEU A 150 6.38 -3.97 8.39
CA LEU A 150 6.02 -3.12 9.53
C LEU A 150 4.98 -2.05 9.16
N GLN A 151 5.20 -1.30 8.07
CA GLN A 151 4.28 -0.25 7.62
C GLN A 151 2.91 -0.80 7.20
N LEU A 152 2.88 -1.89 6.43
CA LEU A 152 1.65 -2.58 6.04
C LEU A 152 0.90 -3.12 7.26
N THR A 153 1.62 -3.73 8.19
CA THR A 153 1.02 -4.26 9.42
C THR A 153 0.41 -3.13 10.24
N ALA A 154 1.14 -2.02 10.46
CA ALA A 154 0.62 -0.86 11.17
C ALA A 154 -0.64 -0.31 10.49
N LYS A 155 -0.66 -0.22 9.16
CA LYS A 155 -1.82 0.24 8.39
C LYS A 155 -3.02 -0.68 8.52
N LEU A 156 -2.83 -2.00 8.45
CA LEU A 156 -3.90 -2.97 8.62
C LEU A 156 -4.51 -2.88 10.03
N MET A 157 -3.67 -2.67 11.05
CA MET A 157 -4.10 -2.55 12.45
C MET A 157 -4.94 -1.28 12.72
N GLU A 158 -4.88 -0.25 11.87
CA GLU A 158 -5.75 0.94 12.00
C GLU A 158 -7.25 0.60 11.78
N GLY A 159 -7.56 -0.41 10.98
CA GLY A 159 -8.93 -0.73 10.57
C GLY A 159 -9.41 -2.15 10.91
N HIS A 160 -8.55 -2.99 11.50
CA HIS A 160 -8.83 -4.40 11.71
C HIS A 160 -8.39 -4.85 13.10
N ASP A 161 -9.12 -5.81 13.68
CA ASP A 161 -8.66 -6.49 14.88
C ASP A 161 -7.41 -7.36 14.61
N LEU A 162 -6.69 -7.69 15.67
CA LEU A 162 -5.43 -8.44 15.55
C LEU A 162 -5.61 -9.80 14.87
N LYS A 163 -6.76 -10.45 15.03
CA LYS A 163 -7.05 -11.76 14.43
C LYS A 163 -7.20 -11.63 12.91
N ALA A 164 -7.94 -10.63 12.43
CA ALA A 164 -8.08 -10.33 11.02
C ALA A 164 -6.73 -9.94 10.39
N VAL A 165 -5.90 -9.18 11.11
CA VAL A 165 -4.54 -8.84 10.67
C VAL A 165 -3.69 -10.10 10.53
N CYS A 166 -3.66 -11.00 11.53
CA CYS A 166 -2.98 -12.29 11.44
C CYS A 166 -3.40 -13.10 10.20
N GLU A 167 -4.70 -13.19 9.93
CA GLU A 167 -5.23 -13.91 8.76
C GLU A 167 -4.75 -13.29 7.45
N LYS A 168 -4.84 -11.95 7.32
CA LYS A 168 -4.41 -11.22 6.11
C LYS A 168 -2.90 -11.29 5.89
N LEU A 169 -2.10 -11.43 6.94
CA LEU A 169 -0.63 -11.55 6.84
C LEU A 169 -0.14 -12.98 6.53
N LYS A 170 -1.00 -14.02 6.55
CA LYS A 170 -0.59 -15.41 6.25
C LYS A 170 0.13 -15.58 4.91
N PRO A 171 -0.30 -14.97 3.79
CA PRO A 171 0.42 -15.07 2.52
C PRO A 171 1.83 -14.48 2.62
N ILE A 172 1.98 -13.34 3.32
CA ILE A 172 3.27 -12.67 3.54
C ILE A 172 4.18 -13.56 4.40
N GLN A 173 3.65 -14.19 5.44
CA GLN A 173 4.41 -15.10 6.31
C GLN A 173 5.05 -16.25 5.52
N LYS A 174 4.38 -16.77 4.50
CA LYS A 174 4.94 -17.83 3.63
C LYS A 174 6.13 -17.31 2.83
N SER A 175 6.05 -16.07 2.33
CA SER A 175 7.11 -15.43 1.54
C SER A 175 8.25 -14.88 2.41
N PHE A 176 7.96 -14.49 3.65
CA PHE A 176 8.89 -13.85 4.59
C PHE A 176 8.86 -14.54 5.97
N PRO A 177 9.26 -15.82 6.07
CA PRO A 177 9.13 -16.61 7.30
C PRO A 177 10.00 -16.10 8.46
N HIS A 178 11.02 -15.31 8.18
CA HIS A 178 11.94 -14.75 9.17
C HIS A 178 11.63 -13.30 9.53
N SER A 179 10.48 -12.76 9.09
CA SER A 179 10.10 -11.39 9.43
C SER A 179 9.89 -11.22 10.93
N ILE A 180 10.53 -10.18 11.49
CA ILE A 180 10.45 -9.85 12.91
C ILE A 180 9.04 -9.35 13.24
N THR A 181 8.46 -8.55 12.34
CA THR A 181 7.11 -7.99 12.42
C THR A 181 6.07 -9.10 12.46
N ILE A 182 6.18 -10.09 11.58
CA ILE A 182 5.25 -11.22 11.55
C ILE A 182 5.37 -12.05 12.82
N ARG A 183 6.60 -12.31 13.28
CA ARG A 183 6.82 -13.01 14.55
C ARG A 183 6.15 -12.26 15.71
N LYS A 184 6.33 -10.94 15.75
CA LYS A 184 5.74 -10.07 16.77
C LYS A 184 4.21 -10.07 16.75
N ILE A 185 3.59 -10.01 15.57
CA ILE A 185 2.12 -10.11 15.44
C ILE A 185 1.62 -11.46 15.96
N ASN A 186 2.33 -12.55 15.66
CA ASN A 186 1.97 -13.87 16.18
C ASN A 186 2.15 -13.97 17.71
N GLU A 187 3.20 -13.34 18.25
CA GLU A 187 3.40 -13.21 19.70
C GLU A 187 2.26 -12.41 20.34
N MET A 188 1.87 -11.26 19.77
CA MET A 188 0.72 -10.48 20.24
C MET A 188 -0.56 -11.32 20.29
N ALA A 189 -0.82 -12.12 19.24
CA ALA A 189 -2.02 -12.95 19.18
C ALA A 189 -2.04 -14.02 20.29
N ALA A 190 -0.88 -14.56 20.66
CA ALA A 190 -0.76 -15.49 21.78
C ALA A 190 -0.91 -14.81 23.15
N LEU A 191 -0.62 -13.50 23.25
CA LEU A 191 -0.76 -12.73 24.50
C LEU A 191 -2.19 -12.28 24.79
N LEU A 192 -3.09 -12.24 23.79
CA LEU A 192 -4.49 -11.84 24.00
C LEU A 192 -5.22 -12.66 25.07
N GLU A 193 -4.85 -13.93 25.20
CA GLU A 193 -5.45 -14.85 26.18
C GLU A 193 -4.68 -14.89 27.51
N ASN A 194 -3.66 -14.05 27.68
CA ASN A 194 -2.79 -14.02 28.85
C ASN A 194 -2.84 -12.66 29.58
N PRO A 195 -3.73 -12.49 30.57
CA PRO A 195 -3.91 -11.24 31.30
C PRO A 195 -2.69 -10.81 32.14
N ASP A 196 -1.77 -11.73 32.43
CA ASP A 196 -0.57 -11.45 33.24
C ASP A 196 0.58 -10.84 32.41
N ARG A 197 0.40 -10.67 31.10
CA ARG A 197 1.40 -10.12 30.17
C ARG A 197 0.87 -8.94 29.35
N MET A 198 -0.09 -8.20 29.90
CA MET A 198 -0.69 -7.05 29.24
C MET A 198 0.33 -5.92 29.01
N MET A 199 1.34 -5.79 29.89
CA MET A 199 2.44 -4.84 29.70
C MET A 199 3.20 -5.08 28.39
N GLU A 200 3.46 -6.34 28.05
CA GLU A 200 4.18 -6.70 26.83
C GLU A 200 3.31 -6.53 25.59
N LEU A 201 2.03 -6.92 25.67
CA LEU A 201 1.07 -6.71 24.60
C LEU A 201 0.89 -5.20 24.31
N GLY A 202 0.82 -4.36 25.34
CA GLY A 202 0.74 -2.91 25.20
C GLY A 202 1.98 -2.30 24.54
N GLN A 203 3.18 -2.79 24.85
CA GLN A 203 4.42 -2.36 24.17
C GLN A 203 4.39 -2.73 22.69
N PHE A 204 3.90 -3.91 22.36
CA PHE A 204 3.76 -4.31 20.96
C PHE A 204 2.75 -3.43 20.20
N TYR A 205 1.59 -3.14 20.78
CA TYR A 205 0.65 -2.17 20.20
C TYR A 205 1.29 -0.79 19.99
N ALA A 206 2.05 -0.29 20.97
CA ALA A 206 2.74 0.99 20.87
C ALA A 206 3.74 1.03 19.70
N ASP A 207 4.50 -0.05 19.49
CA ASP A 207 5.46 -0.17 18.40
C ASP A 207 4.80 -0.20 17.00
N PHE A 208 3.50 -0.53 16.93
CA PHE A 208 2.68 -0.43 15.71
C PHE A 208 1.88 0.88 15.63
N ASN A 209 2.20 1.86 16.48
CA ASN A 209 1.48 3.13 16.63
C ASN A 209 0.00 2.98 17.00
N GLN A 210 -0.40 1.83 17.55
CA GLN A 210 -1.76 1.54 18.01
C GLN A 210 -1.93 2.02 19.45
N TYR A 211 -1.88 3.35 19.63
CA TYR A 211 -1.75 3.95 20.95
C TYR A 211 -2.98 3.73 21.84
N ASP A 212 -4.18 3.65 21.27
CA ASP A 212 -5.41 3.40 22.04
C ASP A 212 -5.41 2.01 22.67
N GLN A 213 -5.11 0.98 21.88
CA GLN A 213 -5.00 -0.40 22.37
C GLN A 213 -3.83 -0.55 23.36
N ALA A 214 -2.71 0.15 23.11
CA ALA A 214 -1.59 0.18 24.05
C ALA A 214 -1.99 0.79 25.41
N ILE A 215 -2.74 1.89 25.39
CA ILE A 215 -3.26 2.56 26.58
C ILE A 215 -4.13 1.60 27.39
N GLU A 216 -5.07 0.89 26.76
CA GLU A 216 -5.93 -0.10 27.44
C GLU A 216 -5.10 -1.18 28.16
N CYS A 217 -4.08 -1.72 27.50
CA CYS A 217 -3.18 -2.70 28.11
C CYS A 217 -2.41 -2.12 29.32
N PHE A 218 -1.88 -0.91 29.22
CA PHE A 218 -1.12 -0.30 30.32
C PHE A 218 -2.03 0.13 31.49
N PHE A 219 -3.27 0.51 31.21
CA PHE A 219 -4.27 0.75 32.25
C PHE A 219 -4.56 -0.51 33.04
N TRP A 220 -4.76 -1.64 32.36
CA TRP A 220 -5.00 -2.91 33.02
C TRP A 220 -3.87 -3.27 33.99
N GLU A 221 -2.61 -3.12 33.57
CA GLU A 221 -1.43 -3.39 34.41
C GLU A 221 -1.32 -2.43 35.60
N MET A 222 -1.64 -1.15 35.41
CA MET A 222 -1.69 -0.17 36.49
C MET A 222 -2.73 -0.55 37.56
N GLU A 223 -3.91 -1.03 37.14
CA GLU A 223 -4.96 -1.48 38.06
C GLU A 223 -4.56 -2.77 38.80
N LEU A 224 -3.86 -3.69 38.13
CA LEU A 224 -3.36 -4.92 38.76
C LEU A 224 -2.26 -4.63 39.79
N ASN A 225 -1.35 -3.71 39.49
CA ASN A 225 -0.21 -3.37 40.34
C ASN A 225 -0.09 -1.84 40.54
N PRO A 226 -0.91 -1.22 41.41
CA PRO A 226 -0.95 0.24 41.57
C PRO A 226 0.36 0.88 42.06
N ALA A 227 1.23 0.10 42.70
CA ALA A 227 2.53 0.55 43.19
C ALA A 227 3.65 0.48 42.13
N ASP A 228 3.40 -0.12 40.96
CA ASP A 228 4.38 -0.19 39.88
C ASP A 228 4.30 1.09 39.01
N PRO A 229 5.37 1.90 38.94
CA PRO A 229 5.40 3.09 38.09
C PRO A 229 5.59 2.77 36.60
N ALA A 230 5.92 1.53 36.23
CA ALA A 230 6.24 1.20 34.83
C ALA A 230 5.04 1.39 33.88
N PRO A 231 3.81 0.91 34.16
CA PRO A 231 2.65 1.14 33.30
C PRO A 231 2.28 2.62 33.20
N VAL A 232 2.37 3.35 34.31
CA VAL A 232 2.11 4.81 34.37
C VAL A 232 3.06 5.58 33.46
N ARG A 233 4.33 5.19 33.41
CA ARG A 233 5.31 5.78 32.48
C ARG A 233 4.93 5.55 31.02
N GLN A 234 4.42 4.35 30.69
CA GLN A 234 4.01 4.04 29.32
C GLN A 234 2.74 4.79 28.95
N LEU A 235 1.73 4.87 29.84
CA LEU A 235 0.53 5.69 29.66
C LEU A 235 0.88 7.16 29.34
N CYS A 236 1.79 7.76 30.13
CA CYS A 236 2.28 9.11 29.87
C CYS A 236 2.83 9.26 28.44
N LYS A 237 3.69 8.33 28.00
CA LYS A 237 4.23 8.33 26.63
C LYS A 237 3.14 8.18 25.58
N MET A 238 2.18 7.27 25.77
CA MET A 238 1.11 7.06 24.78
C MET A 238 0.25 8.31 24.61
N TYR A 239 -0.13 8.96 25.71
CA TYR A 239 -0.85 10.24 25.64
C TYR A 239 -0.02 11.36 25.00
N GLN A 240 1.30 11.39 25.21
CA GLN A 240 2.20 12.31 24.48
C GLN A 240 2.19 12.04 22.99
N HIS A 241 2.29 10.77 22.56
CA HIS A 241 2.23 10.38 21.16
C HIS A 241 0.89 10.74 20.50
N LYS A 242 -0.22 10.70 21.27
CA LYS A 242 -1.54 11.16 20.83
C LYS A 242 -1.72 12.68 20.86
N GLY A 243 -0.76 13.45 21.37
CA GLY A 243 -0.88 14.90 21.54
C GLY A 243 -1.82 15.33 22.68
N MET A 244 -2.21 14.41 23.56
CA MET A 244 -3.10 14.62 24.70
C MET A 244 -2.30 15.12 25.90
N VAL A 245 -1.92 16.40 25.86
CA VAL A 245 -0.96 17.01 26.80
C VAL A 245 -1.46 17.02 28.24
N ASN A 246 -2.76 17.23 28.46
CA ASN A 246 -3.33 17.31 29.81
C ASN A 246 -3.27 15.94 30.51
N GLU A 247 -3.68 14.89 29.80
CA GLU A 247 -3.65 13.51 30.25
C GLU A 247 -2.20 13.07 30.49
N ALA A 248 -1.29 13.36 29.55
CA ALA A 248 0.13 13.10 29.72
C ALA A 248 0.70 13.76 30.99
N SER A 249 0.35 15.03 31.25
CA SER A 249 0.79 15.74 32.46
C SER A 249 0.23 15.11 33.74
N ALA A 250 -1.02 14.63 33.72
CA ALA A 250 -1.62 13.95 34.87
C ALA A 250 -0.88 12.65 35.18
N TYR A 251 -0.64 11.80 34.18
CA TYR A 251 0.15 10.57 34.37
C TYR A 251 1.60 10.83 34.76
N GLN A 252 2.18 11.93 34.27
CA GLN A 252 3.54 12.33 34.67
C GLN A 252 3.61 12.66 36.17
N GLN A 253 2.60 13.33 36.73
CA GLN A 253 2.53 13.62 38.16
C GLN A 253 2.39 12.33 38.99
N ILE A 254 1.49 11.42 38.57
CA ILE A 254 1.31 10.12 39.22
C ILE A 254 2.63 9.33 39.20
N TYR A 255 3.33 9.30 38.06
CA TYR A 255 4.62 8.60 37.94
C TYR A 255 5.68 9.15 38.90
N THR A 256 5.78 10.48 39.02
CA THR A 256 6.72 11.13 39.95
C THR A 256 6.38 10.84 41.40
N GLN A 257 5.09 10.82 41.75
CA GLN A 257 4.65 10.47 43.10
C GLN A 257 5.05 9.03 43.45
N LEU A 258 4.69 8.05 42.61
CA LEU A 258 5.04 6.64 42.82
C LEU A 258 6.54 6.41 42.95
N ARG A 259 7.35 7.10 42.13
CA ARG A 259 8.82 7.06 42.22
C ARG A 259 9.34 7.56 43.57
N SER A 260 8.80 8.67 44.07
CA SER A 260 9.21 9.23 45.36
C SER A 260 8.81 8.33 46.55
N GLU A 261 7.66 7.65 46.45
CA GLU A 261 7.19 6.69 47.45
C GLU A 261 8.07 5.43 47.50
N GLN A 262 8.59 4.98 46.35
CA GLN A 262 9.54 3.86 46.27
C GLN A 262 10.93 4.20 46.81
N GLU A 263 11.35 5.46 46.75
CA GLU A 263 12.66 5.91 47.26
C GLU A 263 12.67 6.16 48.78
N THR A 264 11.48 6.28 49.40
CA THR A 264 11.31 6.63 50.82
C THR A 264 10.82 5.49 51.71
N GLY A 265 10.44 4.34 51.13
CA GLY A 265 10.06 3.11 51.84
C GLY A 265 11.18 2.07 51.89
#